data_AF-A0A3B9YMA1-F1
#
_entry.id   AF-A0A3B9YMA1-F1
#
_cell.length_a   1.000
_cell.length_b   1.000
_cell.length_c   1.000
_cell.angle_alpha   90.00
_cell.angle_beta   90.00
_cell.angle_gamma   90.00
#
_symmetry.space_group_name_H-M   'P 1'
#
loop_
_entity.id
_entity.type
_entity.pdbx_description
1 polymer ?
#
loop_
_entity_poly.entity_id
_entity_poly.type
_entity_poly.pdbx_seq_one_letter_code
_entity_poly.pdbx_strand_id
1 'polypeptide(L)'
;MIAIDLSFYDTLFYALGGAPSDARSLAFSGPSYPALVWAAFGLCLGSFANVLIHRLPREESIVRPRSRCPKCAAPIAFKDNIPVLSWLLLRGRCRNCREPISGRYPAVELLLGLLGAALAMRWSEPAWVGPALLASVGFVAIAFIDWDTLLIPDELSLGLVVLGLLASPLNPVLGYETEKLWLRPLTALVGALAGYAGCLLIAILGEKMFGKEAMGGGDLKLLAAVGAWSGALGALDCVMVASFIGAFYGMARILRRASLRYRGRLGPLLDRFARVSGRRRSPARWTLHLLRGRVHREPPIPFGPFLSAGALLNFFYLLPVGFPFTF
;
A
#
# COMPACT_ATOMS: atom_id res chain seq x y z
N MET A 1 15.01 -15.13 31.25
CA MET A 1 14.67 -15.86 30.01
C MET A 1 13.37 -16.57 30.27
N ILE A 2 12.25 -15.99 29.83
CA ILE A 2 10.95 -16.67 29.86
C ILE A 2 10.90 -17.46 28.56
N ALA A 3 11.09 -18.77 28.66
CA ALA A 3 10.81 -19.68 27.55
C ALA A 3 9.29 -19.69 27.38
N ILE A 4 8.79 -18.93 26.41
CA ILE A 4 7.40 -19.04 25.98
C ILE A 4 7.33 -20.33 25.17
N ASP A 5 6.52 -21.27 25.65
CA ASP A 5 6.29 -22.56 25.02
C ASP A 5 5.63 -22.36 23.64
N LEU A 6 6.43 -22.50 22.59
CA LEU A 6 6.02 -22.33 21.18
C LEU A 6 5.17 -23.51 20.68
N SER A 7 5.04 -24.59 21.46
CA SER A 7 4.28 -25.78 21.06
C SER A 7 2.80 -25.52 20.84
N PHE A 8 2.20 -24.56 21.56
CA PHE A 8 0.78 -24.23 21.41
C PHE A 8 0.47 -23.59 20.04
N TYR A 9 1.36 -22.72 19.55
CA TYR A 9 1.20 -22.09 18.23
C TYR A 9 1.39 -23.10 17.11
N ASP A 10 2.40 -23.96 17.21
CA ASP A 10 2.62 -25.02 16.22
C ASP A 10 1.44 -26.00 16.17
N THR A 11 0.84 -26.33 17.32
CA THR A 11 -0.32 -27.24 17.37
C THR A 11 -1.57 -26.61 16.74
N LEU A 12 -1.83 -25.33 16.99
CA LEU A 12 -2.94 -24.60 16.36
C LEU A 12 -2.71 -24.41 14.84
N PHE A 13 -1.46 -24.18 14.46
CA PHE A 13 -1.01 -24.00 13.07
C PHE A 13 -1.15 -25.28 12.23
N TYR A 14 -0.72 -26.42 12.77
CA TYR A 14 -0.92 -27.73 12.13
C TYR A 14 -2.39 -28.16 12.14
N ALA A 15 -3.15 -27.83 13.19
CA ALA A 15 -4.59 -28.11 13.25
C ALA A 15 -5.41 -27.31 12.22
N LEU A 16 -4.91 -26.17 11.76
CA LEU A 16 -5.53 -25.32 10.73
C LEU A 16 -4.97 -25.56 9.30
N GLY A 17 -4.12 -26.58 9.10
CA GLY A 17 -3.64 -26.99 7.78
C GLY A 17 -2.42 -26.24 7.23
N GLY A 18 -1.58 -25.65 8.09
CA GLY A 18 -0.40 -24.89 7.67
C GLY A 18 0.68 -25.72 6.95
N ALA A 19 1.20 -25.19 5.84
CA ALA A 19 2.30 -25.75 5.04
C ALA A 19 3.69 -25.58 5.71
N PRO A 20 4.74 -26.34 5.28
CA PRO A 20 6.04 -26.39 5.96
C PRO A 20 6.81 -25.05 5.98
N SER A 21 7.73 -24.94 6.96
CA SER A 21 8.59 -23.79 7.27
C SER A 21 9.34 -23.16 6.08
N ASP A 22 9.63 -23.94 5.03
CA ASP A 22 10.54 -23.54 3.95
C ASP A 22 9.91 -22.47 3.02
N ALA A 23 8.58 -22.44 2.94
CA ALA A 23 7.82 -21.45 2.15
C ALA A 23 7.88 -20.02 2.71
N ARG A 24 8.23 -19.86 4.01
CA ARG A 24 8.38 -18.56 4.68
C ARG A 24 9.71 -17.88 4.40
N SER A 25 10.70 -18.61 3.88
CA SER A 25 11.98 -18.01 3.51
C SER A 25 11.80 -17.11 2.28
N LEU A 26 12.33 -15.89 2.34
CA LEU A 26 12.38 -14.96 1.20
C LEU A 26 13.44 -15.41 0.19
N ALA A 27 13.31 -16.65 -0.30
CA ALA A 27 14.20 -17.21 -1.29
C ALA A 27 13.81 -16.67 -2.68
N PHE A 28 14.72 -15.93 -3.28
CA PHE A 28 14.69 -15.58 -4.70
C PHE A 28 15.44 -16.65 -5.48
N SER A 29 14.73 -17.73 -5.82
CA SER A 29 15.29 -18.90 -6.52
C SER A 29 14.90 -18.95 -8.00
N GLY A 30 14.10 -17.99 -8.48
CA GLY A 30 13.72 -17.91 -9.89
C GLY A 30 14.92 -17.59 -10.81
N PRO A 31 14.92 -18.05 -12.08
CA PRO A 31 15.93 -17.65 -13.04
C PRO A 31 15.98 -16.12 -13.20
N SER A 32 17.17 -15.55 -13.43
CA SER A 32 17.35 -14.09 -13.54
C SER A 32 16.89 -13.49 -14.87
N TYR A 33 16.81 -14.31 -15.94
CA TYR A 33 16.40 -13.86 -17.27
C TYR A 33 14.92 -13.40 -17.41
N PRO A 34 13.90 -13.99 -16.73
CA PRO A 34 12.56 -13.40 -16.73
C PRO A 34 12.48 -12.06 -16.00
N ALA A 35 13.38 -11.76 -15.06
CA ALA A 35 13.26 -10.57 -14.22
C ALA A 35 13.34 -9.26 -15.02
N LEU A 36 14.23 -9.16 -16.01
CA LEU A 36 14.34 -7.97 -16.87
C LEU A 36 13.11 -7.79 -17.78
N VAL A 37 12.56 -8.89 -18.29
CA VAL A 37 11.36 -8.87 -19.13
C VAL A 37 10.16 -8.38 -18.30
N TRP A 38 9.96 -8.96 -17.12
CA TRP A 38 8.89 -8.53 -16.21
C TRP A 38 9.11 -7.13 -15.63
N ALA A 39 10.36 -6.70 -15.46
CA ALA A 39 10.67 -5.30 -15.15
C ALA A 39 10.21 -4.36 -16.26
N ALA A 40 10.48 -4.69 -17.52
CA ALA A 40 10.04 -3.89 -18.66
C ALA A 40 8.51 -3.84 -18.77
N PHE A 41 7.81 -4.96 -18.54
CA PHE A 41 6.35 -4.97 -18.44
C PHE A 41 5.85 -4.11 -17.28
N GLY A 42 6.48 -4.22 -16.10
CA GLY A 42 6.15 -3.41 -14.93
C GLY A 42 6.36 -1.92 -15.15
N LEU A 43 7.43 -1.52 -15.82
CA LEU A 43 7.67 -0.13 -16.24
C LEU A 43 6.54 0.39 -17.15
N CYS A 44 6.16 -0.39 -18.16
CA CYS A 44 5.06 -0.05 -19.08
C CYS A 44 3.72 0.07 -18.34
N LEU A 45 3.41 -0.91 -17.50
CA LEU A 45 2.20 -0.92 -16.69
C LEU A 45 2.20 0.18 -15.63
N GLY A 46 3.36 0.60 -15.13
CA GLY A 46 3.47 1.77 -14.25
C GLY A 46 3.21 3.09 -14.97
N SER A 47 3.55 3.18 -16.25
CA SER A 47 3.14 4.33 -17.07
C SER A 47 1.61 4.38 -17.22
N PHE A 48 0.98 3.22 -17.40
CA PHE A 48 -0.48 3.11 -17.37
C PHE A 48 -1.07 3.41 -15.97
N ALA A 49 -0.43 2.98 -14.88
CA ALA A 49 -0.85 3.29 -13.52
C ALA A 49 -0.93 4.81 -13.28
N ASN A 50 0.02 5.59 -13.82
CA ASN A 50 -0.04 7.05 -13.76
C ASN A 50 -1.28 7.63 -14.47
N VAL A 51 -1.76 6.98 -15.55
CA VAL A 51 -3.03 7.36 -16.21
C VAL A 51 -4.21 7.09 -15.28
N LEU A 52 -4.25 5.91 -14.64
CA LEU A 52 -5.29 5.55 -13.67
C LEU A 52 -5.34 6.54 -12.50
N ILE A 53 -4.17 6.82 -11.90
CA ILE A 53 -4.00 7.74 -10.77
C ILE A 53 -4.51 9.15 -11.10
N HIS A 54 -4.24 9.62 -12.32
CA HIS A 54 -4.65 10.96 -12.72
C HIS A 54 -6.13 11.05 -13.12
N ARG A 55 -6.64 10.08 -13.88
CA ARG A 55 -7.92 10.19 -14.58
C ARG A 55 -9.12 9.65 -13.81
N LEU A 56 -8.97 8.53 -13.10
CA LEU A 56 -10.10 7.91 -12.40
C LEU A 56 -10.75 8.83 -11.35
N PRO A 57 -9.98 9.56 -10.50
CA PRO A 57 -10.60 10.46 -9.51
C PRO A 57 -11.28 11.68 -10.14
N ARG A 58 -11.08 11.89 -11.45
CA ARG A 58 -11.68 12.99 -12.23
C ARG A 58 -12.78 12.48 -13.16
N GLU A 59 -13.12 11.20 -13.07
CA GLU A 59 -14.09 10.54 -13.96
C GLU A 59 -13.74 10.70 -15.46
N GLU A 60 -12.45 10.85 -15.76
CA GLU A 60 -11.96 10.98 -17.11
C GLU A 60 -11.73 9.61 -17.76
N SER A 61 -11.96 9.52 -19.07
CA SER A 61 -11.72 8.26 -19.79
C SER A 61 -10.23 7.87 -19.79
N ILE A 62 -9.96 6.62 -19.42
CA ILE A 62 -8.61 6.03 -19.43
C ILE A 62 -8.10 5.69 -20.83
N VAL A 63 -8.99 5.64 -21.84
CA VAL A 63 -8.65 5.22 -23.21
C VAL A 63 -8.41 6.42 -24.13
N ARG A 64 -9.28 7.43 -24.05
CA ARG A 64 -9.18 8.65 -24.89
C ARG A 64 -9.35 9.87 -24.01
N PRO A 65 -8.63 10.97 -24.25
CA PRO A 65 -7.65 11.23 -25.32
C PRO A 65 -6.24 10.71 -24.96
N ARG A 66 -5.29 10.76 -25.92
CA ARG A 66 -3.87 10.40 -25.67
C ARG A 66 -3.23 11.29 -24.61
N SER A 67 -2.17 10.81 -23.97
CA SER A 67 -1.38 11.58 -23.01
C SER A 67 -0.87 12.89 -23.63
N ARG A 68 -0.99 13.99 -22.88
CA ARG A 68 -0.64 15.35 -23.32
C ARG A 68 0.05 16.10 -22.20
N CYS A 69 0.83 17.12 -22.56
CA CYS A 69 1.39 18.03 -21.56
C CYS A 69 0.26 18.88 -20.93
N PRO A 70 0.19 19.04 -19.59
CA PRO A 70 -0.85 19.84 -18.94
C PRO A 70 -0.72 21.35 -19.19
N LYS A 71 0.46 21.85 -19.59
CA LYS A 71 0.69 23.27 -19.88
C LYS A 71 0.45 23.65 -21.33
N CYS A 72 1.09 22.96 -22.27
CA CYS A 72 0.99 23.32 -23.69
C CYS A 72 -0.01 22.48 -24.49
N ALA A 73 -0.68 21.51 -23.84
CA ALA A 73 -1.61 20.56 -24.47
C ALA A 73 -1.04 19.73 -25.63
N ALA A 74 0.26 19.86 -25.93
CA ALA A 74 0.92 19.12 -26.99
C ALA A 74 0.82 17.60 -26.71
N PRO A 75 0.51 16.78 -27.73
CA PRO A 75 0.48 15.34 -27.57
C PRO A 75 1.89 14.81 -27.25
N ILE A 76 1.98 13.85 -26.34
CA ILE A 76 3.26 13.20 -26.01
C ILE A 76 3.59 12.22 -27.14
N ALA A 77 4.75 12.42 -27.78
CA ALA A 77 5.23 11.52 -28.83
C ALA A 77 5.52 10.13 -28.25
N PHE A 78 5.38 9.07 -29.05
CA PHE A 78 5.60 7.70 -28.59
C PHE A 78 6.99 7.50 -27.94
N LYS A 79 8.04 8.09 -28.52
CA LYS A 79 9.41 8.06 -27.98
C LYS A 79 9.59 8.79 -26.66
N ASP A 80 8.69 9.72 -26.33
CA ASP A 80 8.67 10.44 -25.05
C ASP A 80 7.80 9.73 -24.00
N ASN A 81 7.21 8.60 -24.38
CA ASN A 81 6.38 7.74 -23.54
C ASN A 81 7.12 6.45 -23.13
N ILE A 82 8.44 6.35 -23.39
CA ILE A 82 9.27 5.25 -22.89
C ILE A 82 9.46 5.46 -21.38
N PRO A 83 8.96 4.57 -20.52
CA PRO A 83 8.94 4.78 -19.06
C PRO A 83 10.35 5.00 -18.51
N VAL A 84 10.47 5.91 -17.53
CA VAL A 84 11.71 6.34 -16.84
C VAL A 84 12.74 6.98 -17.77
N LEU A 85 13.12 6.32 -18.85
CA LEU A 85 14.13 6.75 -19.81
C LEU A 85 13.80 8.08 -20.47
N SER A 86 12.55 8.28 -20.92
CA SER A 86 12.15 9.55 -21.55
C SER A 86 12.28 10.72 -20.58
N TRP A 87 11.90 10.51 -19.32
CA TRP A 87 12.01 11.53 -18.28
C TRP A 87 13.48 11.88 -18.00
N LEU A 88 14.36 10.88 -17.91
CA LEU A 88 15.81 11.09 -17.73
C LEU A 88 16.44 11.84 -18.90
N LEU A 89 16.16 11.42 -20.14
CA LEU A 89 16.70 12.04 -21.35
C LEU A 89 16.20 13.49 -21.53
N LEU A 90 14.96 13.76 -21.16
CA LEU A 90 14.37 15.10 -21.18
C LEU A 90 14.73 15.93 -19.92
N ARG A 91 15.52 15.37 -18.99
CA ARG A 91 15.90 15.99 -17.71
C ARG A 91 14.69 16.47 -16.90
N GLY A 92 13.63 15.68 -16.92
CA GLY A 92 12.37 15.94 -16.24
C GLY A 92 11.62 17.17 -16.75
N ARG A 93 11.72 17.49 -18.05
CA ARG A 93 11.02 18.64 -18.65
C ARG A 93 10.25 18.26 -19.90
N CYS A 94 9.16 18.97 -20.17
CA CYS A 94 8.43 18.81 -21.42
C CYS A 94 9.31 19.20 -22.62
N ARG A 95 9.29 18.38 -23.69
CA ARG A 95 10.04 18.66 -24.93
C ARG A 95 9.69 20.00 -25.58
N ASN A 96 8.40 20.38 -25.56
CA ASN A 96 7.91 21.57 -26.25
C ASN A 96 7.98 22.84 -25.38
N CYS A 97 7.40 22.82 -24.19
CA CYS A 97 7.31 24.02 -23.33
C CYS A 97 8.35 24.08 -22.20
N ARG A 98 9.19 23.04 -22.03
CA ARG A 98 10.21 22.93 -20.97
C ARG A 98 9.70 23.00 -19.53
N GLU A 99 8.38 22.93 -19.32
CA GLU A 99 7.77 22.81 -18.00
C GLU A 99 8.31 21.58 -17.27
N PRO A 100 8.65 21.67 -15.97
CA PRO A 100 9.06 20.51 -15.19
C PRO A 100 7.95 19.46 -15.11
N ILE A 101 8.32 18.20 -15.34
CA ILE A 101 7.48 17.01 -15.16
C ILE A 101 7.81 16.42 -13.79
N SER A 102 6.78 16.23 -12.95
CA SER A 102 6.94 15.69 -11.60
C SER A 102 7.71 14.37 -11.59
N GLY A 103 8.65 14.22 -10.64
CA GLY A 103 9.40 12.98 -10.41
C GLY A 103 8.54 11.82 -9.91
N ARG A 104 7.27 12.08 -9.55
CA ARG A 104 6.31 11.02 -9.19
C ARG A 104 6.05 10.04 -10.34
N TYR A 105 5.98 10.54 -11.58
CA TYR A 105 5.73 9.70 -12.75
C TYR A 105 6.78 8.59 -12.93
N PRO A 106 8.09 8.92 -13.05
CA PRO A 106 9.12 7.90 -13.16
C PRO A 106 9.27 7.07 -11.86
N ALA A 107 8.90 7.60 -10.70
CA ALA A 107 8.93 6.82 -9.45
C ALA A 107 7.89 5.71 -9.43
N VAL A 108 6.65 5.97 -9.88
CA VAL A 108 5.59 4.95 -10.00
C VAL A 108 5.96 3.92 -11.06
N GLU A 109 6.51 4.36 -12.19
CA GLU A 109 7.03 3.46 -13.24
C GLU A 109 8.10 2.54 -12.68
N LEU A 110 9.11 3.10 -12.02
CA LEU A 110 10.20 2.34 -11.41
C LEU A 110 9.69 1.38 -10.32
N LEU A 111 8.76 1.80 -9.46
CA LEU A 111 8.17 0.95 -8.43
C LEU A 111 7.53 -0.31 -9.05
N LEU A 112 6.72 -0.14 -10.09
CA LEU A 112 6.08 -1.28 -10.76
C LEU A 112 7.05 -2.12 -11.59
N GLY A 113 8.10 -1.51 -12.16
CA GLY A 113 9.21 -2.23 -12.77
C GLY A 113 9.95 -3.12 -11.75
N LEU A 114 10.25 -2.57 -10.56
CA LEU A 114 10.89 -3.32 -9.48
C LEU A 114 9.98 -4.42 -8.93
N LEU A 115 8.67 -4.18 -8.79
CA LEU A 115 7.70 -5.20 -8.41
C LEU A 115 7.64 -6.32 -9.44
N GLY A 116 7.62 -6.01 -10.74
CA GLY A 116 7.68 -7.01 -11.81
C GLY A 116 8.94 -7.89 -11.74
N ALA A 117 10.11 -7.26 -11.55
CA ALA A 117 11.36 -7.99 -11.36
C ALA A 117 11.31 -8.89 -10.12
N ALA A 118 10.89 -8.33 -8.98
CA ALA A 118 10.83 -9.05 -7.72
C ALA A 118 9.86 -10.24 -7.77
N LEU A 119 8.68 -10.08 -8.38
CA LEU A 119 7.71 -11.16 -8.57
C LEU A 119 8.29 -12.29 -9.41
N ALA A 120 8.99 -11.98 -10.50
CA ALA A 120 9.64 -12.97 -11.36
C ALA A 120 10.81 -13.70 -10.68
N MET A 121 11.50 -13.03 -9.75
CA MET A 121 12.55 -13.66 -8.96
C MET A 121 11.99 -14.53 -7.82
N ARG A 122 10.81 -14.17 -7.28
CA ARG A 122 10.15 -14.90 -6.20
C ARG A 122 9.41 -16.14 -6.70
N TRP A 123 8.74 -16.02 -7.84
CA TRP A 123 7.87 -17.06 -8.38
C TRP A 123 8.43 -17.60 -9.70
N SER A 124 8.70 -18.90 -9.73
CA SER A 124 9.16 -19.59 -10.95
C SER A 124 8.08 -19.70 -12.02
N GLU A 125 6.81 -19.67 -11.62
CA GLU A 125 5.65 -19.88 -12.51
C GLU A 125 5.24 -18.59 -13.24
N PRO A 126 5.50 -18.46 -14.55
CA PRO A 126 5.20 -17.23 -15.29
C PRO A 126 3.70 -16.95 -15.37
N ALA A 127 2.87 -18.00 -15.30
CA ALA A 127 1.42 -17.91 -15.32
C ALA A 127 0.84 -17.15 -14.11
N TRP A 128 1.58 -17.07 -13.00
CA TRP A 128 1.21 -16.30 -11.81
C TRP A 128 1.75 -14.87 -11.83
N VAL A 129 2.98 -14.67 -12.32
CA VAL A 129 3.66 -13.37 -12.30
C VAL A 129 2.85 -12.29 -13.01
N GLY A 130 2.22 -12.62 -14.15
CA GLY A 130 1.38 -11.68 -14.90
C GLY A 130 0.17 -11.16 -14.11
N PRO A 131 -0.73 -12.04 -13.64
CA PRO A 131 -1.84 -11.66 -12.77
C PRO A 131 -1.40 -10.90 -11.52
N ALA A 132 -0.33 -11.33 -10.83
CA ALA A 132 0.19 -10.66 -9.65
C ALA A 132 0.70 -9.24 -9.96
N LEU A 133 1.35 -9.04 -11.11
CA LEU A 133 1.79 -7.72 -11.56
C LEU A 133 0.60 -6.82 -11.91
N LEU A 134 -0.45 -7.34 -12.57
CA LEU A 134 -1.68 -6.60 -12.83
C LEU A 134 -2.40 -6.19 -11.54
N ALA A 135 -2.47 -7.09 -10.55
CA ALA A 135 -2.98 -6.77 -9.22
C ALA A 135 -2.16 -5.66 -8.57
N SER A 136 -0.82 -5.76 -8.70
CA SER A 136 0.10 -4.76 -8.17
C SER A 136 -0.12 -3.37 -8.77
N VAL A 137 -0.44 -3.28 -10.07
CA VAL A 137 -0.84 -2.02 -10.72
C VAL A 137 -2.07 -1.42 -10.06
N GLY A 138 -3.09 -2.25 -9.82
CA GLY A 138 -4.33 -1.82 -9.15
C GLY A 138 -4.09 -1.34 -7.73
N PHE A 139 -3.38 -2.13 -6.90
CA PHE A 139 -3.06 -1.75 -5.53
C PHE A 139 -2.19 -0.50 -5.43
N VAL A 140 -1.16 -0.37 -6.28
CA VAL A 140 -0.34 0.85 -6.35
C VAL A 140 -1.18 2.04 -6.79
N ALA A 141 -2.04 1.90 -7.81
CA ALA A 141 -2.92 2.97 -8.26
C ALA A 141 -3.89 3.41 -7.15
N ILE A 142 -4.55 2.47 -6.47
CA ILE A 142 -5.44 2.75 -5.33
C ILE A 142 -4.68 3.47 -4.21
N ALA A 143 -3.49 3.00 -3.84
CA ALA A 143 -2.67 3.64 -2.81
C ALA A 143 -2.37 5.11 -3.13
N PHE A 144 -2.00 5.40 -4.37
CA PHE A 144 -1.66 6.76 -4.80
C PHE A 144 -2.90 7.66 -4.97
N ILE A 145 -4.04 7.10 -5.40
CA ILE A 145 -5.30 7.82 -5.51
C ILE A 145 -5.83 8.17 -4.12
N ASP A 146 -5.85 7.20 -3.21
CA ASP A 146 -6.32 7.40 -1.84
C ASP A 146 -5.43 8.38 -1.08
N TRP A 147 -4.10 8.32 -1.29
CA TRP A 147 -3.17 9.30 -0.72
C TRP A 147 -3.46 10.74 -1.16
N ASP A 148 -3.85 10.93 -2.41
CA ASP A 148 -4.11 12.27 -2.98
C ASP A 148 -5.52 12.79 -2.67
N THR A 149 -6.51 11.89 -2.66
CA THR A 149 -7.93 12.26 -2.73
C THR A 149 -8.80 11.68 -1.62
N LEU A 150 -8.29 10.73 -0.83
CA LEU A 150 -9.06 9.97 0.17
C LEU A 150 -10.24 9.19 -0.43
N LEU A 151 -10.12 8.84 -1.72
CA LEU A 151 -11.12 8.09 -2.47
C LEU A 151 -10.52 6.77 -2.96
N ILE A 152 -11.33 5.72 -2.98
CA ILE A 152 -10.98 4.42 -3.57
C ILE A 152 -11.97 4.17 -4.72
N PRO A 153 -11.53 4.21 -5.98
CA PRO A 153 -12.41 3.97 -7.13
C PRO A 153 -13.00 2.56 -7.11
N ASP A 154 -14.30 2.46 -7.35
CA ASP A 154 -15.04 1.20 -7.39
C ASP A 154 -14.58 0.32 -8.55
N GLU A 155 -14.23 0.92 -9.68
CA GLU A 155 -13.76 0.22 -10.87
C GLU A 155 -12.45 -0.54 -10.59
N LEU A 156 -11.56 0.04 -9.79
CA LEU A 156 -10.31 -0.63 -9.41
C LEU A 156 -10.54 -1.67 -8.32
N SER A 157 -11.27 -1.33 -7.26
CA SER A 157 -11.49 -2.25 -6.14
C SER A 157 -12.29 -3.50 -6.56
N LEU A 158 -13.42 -3.32 -7.25
CA LEU A 158 -14.22 -4.43 -7.77
C LEU A 158 -13.51 -5.15 -8.93
N GLY A 159 -12.80 -4.40 -9.77
CA GLY A 159 -11.95 -4.98 -10.82
C GLY A 159 -10.91 -5.94 -10.23
N LEU A 160 -10.28 -5.56 -9.11
CA LEU A 160 -9.34 -6.43 -8.39
C LEU A 160 -10.01 -7.64 -7.75
N VAL A 161 -11.24 -7.52 -7.21
CA VAL A 161 -12.01 -8.70 -6.73
C VAL A 161 -12.22 -9.69 -7.87
N VAL A 162 -12.74 -9.21 -9.01
CA VAL A 162 -13.02 -10.07 -10.17
C VAL A 162 -11.73 -10.70 -10.69
N LEU A 163 -10.67 -9.92 -10.85
CA LEU A 163 -9.37 -10.45 -11.30
C LEU A 163 -8.78 -11.44 -10.30
N GLY A 164 -8.94 -11.24 -8.99
CA GLY A 164 -8.46 -12.16 -7.96
C GLY A 164 -9.19 -13.51 -8.02
N LEU A 165 -10.52 -13.50 -8.19
CA LEU A 165 -11.31 -14.71 -8.37
C LEU A 165 -10.93 -15.46 -9.65
N LEU A 166 -10.74 -14.75 -10.77
CA LEU A 166 -10.34 -15.36 -12.04
C LEU A 166 -8.90 -15.90 -12.01
N ALA A 167 -7.98 -15.21 -11.33
CA ALA A 167 -6.60 -15.63 -11.19
C ALA A 167 -6.40 -16.72 -10.11
N SER A 168 -7.38 -16.94 -9.24
CA SER A 168 -7.31 -17.85 -8.10
C SER A 168 -6.83 -19.29 -8.44
N PRO A 169 -7.17 -19.92 -9.58
CA PRO A 169 -6.65 -21.26 -9.88
C PRO A 169 -5.11 -21.27 -10.00
N LEU A 170 -4.56 -20.19 -10.55
CA LEU A 170 -3.12 -20.03 -10.78
C LEU A 170 -2.39 -19.40 -9.58
N ASN A 171 -3.12 -18.98 -8.55
CA ASN A 171 -2.57 -18.23 -7.43
C ASN A 171 -1.92 -19.17 -6.38
N PRO A 172 -0.58 -19.22 -6.28
CA PRO A 172 0.10 -20.04 -5.28
C PRO A 172 -0.05 -19.48 -3.86
N VAL A 173 -0.38 -18.20 -3.69
CA VAL A 173 -0.58 -17.57 -2.36
C VAL A 173 -1.75 -18.23 -1.62
N LEU A 174 -2.80 -18.60 -2.35
CA LEU A 174 -3.96 -19.31 -1.79
C LEU A 174 -3.68 -20.77 -1.46
N GLY A 175 -2.58 -21.33 -1.99
CA GLY A 175 -2.14 -22.70 -1.72
C GLY A 175 -1.81 -22.94 -0.24
N TYR A 176 -1.64 -21.88 0.54
CA TYR A 176 -1.38 -21.96 1.97
C TYR A 176 -2.60 -22.40 2.78
N GLU A 177 -3.80 -21.88 2.47
CA GLU A 177 -5.03 -22.30 3.14
C GLU A 177 -5.51 -23.65 2.59
N THR A 178 -5.10 -24.03 1.38
CA THR A 178 -5.52 -25.29 0.76
C THR A 178 -4.53 -25.79 -0.29
N GLU A 179 -3.96 -26.97 -0.06
CA GLU A 179 -3.05 -27.64 -1.01
C GLU A 179 -3.76 -28.06 -2.32
N LYS A 180 -5.08 -28.26 -2.28
CA LYS A 180 -5.87 -28.73 -3.42
C LYS A 180 -6.16 -27.58 -4.40
N LEU A 181 -5.58 -27.65 -5.59
CA LEU A 181 -5.71 -26.66 -6.66
C LEU A 181 -7.17 -26.26 -6.97
N TRP A 182 -8.08 -27.22 -7.01
CA TRP A 182 -9.50 -27.01 -7.35
C TRP A 182 -10.30 -26.26 -6.27
N LEU A 183 -9.78 -26.17 -5.04
CA LEU A 183 -10.40 -25.40 -3.95
C LEU A 183 -9.98 -23.93 -3.93
N ARG A 184 -8.93 -23.53 -4.67
CA ARG A 184 -8.43 -22.15 -4.67
C ARG A 184 -9.47 -21.09 -5.07
N PRO A 185 -10.38 -21.32 -6.02
CA PRO A 185 -11.45 -20.37 -6.31
C PRO A 185 -12.40 -20.19 -5.14
N LEU A 186 -12.68 -21.26 -4.39
CA LEU A 186 -13.51 -21.18 -3.20
C LEU A 186 -12.78 -20.43 -2.08
N THR A 187 -11.47 -20.66 -1.88
CA THR A 187 -10.70 -19.90 -0.87
C THR A 187 -10.61 -18.42 -1.22
N ALA A 188 -10.43 -18.05 -2.49
CA ALA A 188 -10.50 -16.67 -2.94
C ALA A 188 -11.87 -16.02 -2.66
N LEU A 189 -12.96 -16.74 -2.95
CA LEU A 189 -14.32 -16.26 -2.69
C LEU A 189 -14.57 -16.08 -1.19
N VAL A 190 -14.23 -17.08 -0.38
CA VAL A 190 -14.34 -17.01 1.08
C VAL A 190 -13.47 -15.88 1.62
N GLY A 191 -12.25 -15.72 1.12
CA GLY A 191 -11.36 -14.63 1.47
C GLY A 191 -11.95 -13.26 1.15
N ALA A 192 -12.54 -13.09 -0.03
CA ALA A 192 -13.19 -11.83 -0.42
C ALA A 192 -14.39 -11.51 0.49
N LEU A 193 -15.25 -12.50 0.76
CA LEU A 193 -16.40 -12.34 1.65
C LEU A 193 -15.98 -12.08 3.09
N ALA A 194 -14.97 -12.80 3.60
CA ALA A 194 -14.44 -12.61 4.94
C ALA A 194 -13.76 -11.24 5.10
N GLY A 195 -13.00 -10.81 4.09
CA GLY A 195 -12.40 -9.47 4.04
C GLY A 195 -13.48 -8.39 4.10
N TYR A 196 -14.49 -8.47 3.23
CA TYR A 196 -15.61 -7.52 3.24
C TYR A 196 -16.36 -7.52 4.58
N ALA A 197 -16.76 -8.69 5.07
CA ALA A 197 -17.56 -8.85 6.28
C ALA A 197 -16.79 -8.44 7.54
N GLY A 198 -15.50 -8.78 7.64
CA GLY A 198 -14.63 -8.37 8.75
C GLY A 198 -14.46 -6.86 8.80
N CYS A 199 -14.26 -6.23 7.64
CA CYS A 199 -14.20 -4.77 7.51
C CYS A 199 -15.52 -4.11 7.94
N LEU A 200 -16.64 -4.65 7.46
CA LEU A 200 -17.98 -4.17 7.79
C LEU A 200 -18.26 -4.30 9.30
N LEU A 201 -17.84 -5.40 9.93
CA LEU A 201 -17.97 -5.59 11.37
C LEU A 201 -17.20 -4.51 12.15
N ILE A 202 -15.96 -4.22 11.75
CA ILE A 202 -15.15 -3.15 12.36
C ILE A 202 -15.85 -1.79 12.17
N ALA A 203 -16.39 -1.53 10.98
CA ALA A 203 -17.11 -0.28 10.69
C ALA A 203 -18.34 -0.11 11.60
N ILE A 204 -19.18 -1.14 11.73
CA ILE A 204 -20.39 -1.11 12.56
C ILE A 204 -20.04 -0.95 14.05
N LEU A 205 -19.06 -1.72 14.55
CA LEU A 205 -18.63 -1.63 15.94
C LEU A 205 -18.02 -0.26 16.24
N GLY A 206 -17.17 0.24 15.34
CA GLY A 206 -16.57 1.56 15.45
C GLY A 206 -17.62 2.66 15.44
N GLU A 207 -18.62 2.58 14.56
CA GLU A 207 -19.71 3.56 14.50
C GLU A 207 -20.50 3.59 15.81
N LYS A 208 -20.84 2.41 16.35
CA LYS A 208 -21.54 2.30 17.64
C LYS A 208 -20.71 2.84 18.82
N MET A 209 -19.39 2.66 18.81
CA MET A 209 -18.50 3.11 19.89
C MET A 209 -18.17 4.60 19.82
N PHE A 210 -17.92 5.13 18.62
CA PHE A 210 -17.44 6.51 18.42
C PHE A 210 -18.55 7.49 18.01
N GLY A 211 -19.75 6.98 17.71
CA GLY A 211 -20.92 7.75 17.27
C GLY A 211 -20.72 8.46 15.93
N LYS A 212 -19.80 7.94 15.09
CA LYS A 212 -19.41 8.49 13.78
C LYS A 212 -18.92 7.37 12.89
N GLU A 213 -19.04 7.55 11.57
CA GLU A 213 -18.47 6.65 10.57
C GLU A 213 -17.00 6.35 10.89
N ALA A 214 -16.71 5.07 11.16
CA ALA A 214 -15.39 4.61 11.55
C ALA A 214 -14.50 4.25 10.35
N MET A 215 -15.10 3.77 9.26
CA MET A 215 -14.42 3.35 8.03
C MET A 215 -15.24 3.72 6.80
N GLY A 216 -14.55 4.06 5.71
CA GLY A 216 -15.18 4.39 4.44
C GLY A 216 -15.60 3.14 3.66
N GLY A 217 -16.69 3.22 2.90
CA GLY A 217 -17.17 2.11 2.06
C GLY A 217 -16.16 1.62 1.02
N GLY A 218 -15.21 2.47 0.61
CA GLY A 218 -14.10 2.10 -0.28
C GLY A 218 -13.15 1.08 0.35
N ASP A 219 -12.87 1.20 1.66
CA ASP A 219 -11.97 0.28 2.36
C ASP A 219 -12.57 -1.13 2.48
N LEU A 220 -13.91 -1.23 2.60
CA LEU A 220 -14.62 -2.52 2.61
C LEU A 220 -14.42 -3.27 1.28
N LYS A 221 -14.56 -2.56 0.16
CA LYS A 221 -14.36 -3.13 -1.19
C LYS A 221 -12.89 -3.46 -1.45
N LEU A 222 -11.98 -2.62 -0.97
CA LEU A 222 -10.55 -2.88 -1.04
C LEU A 222 -10.18 -4.13 -0.23
N LEU A 223 -10.72 -4.30 0.98
CA LEU A 223 -10.41 -5.48 1.79
C LEU A 223 -11.03 -6.76 1.21
N ALA A 224 -12.17 -6.65 0.51
CA ALA A 224 -12.69 -7.74 -0.31
C ALA A 224 -11.72 -8.12 -1.44
N ALA A 225 -11.14 -7.13 -2.12
CA ALA A 225 -10.12 -7.36 -3.14
C ALA A 225 -8.89 -8.04 -2.54
N VAL A 226 -8.37 -7.52 -1.42
CA VAL A 226 -7.25 -8.14 -0.70
C VAL A 226 -7.57 -9.60 -0.39
N GLY A 227 -8.74 -9.89 0.18
CA GLY A 227 -9.15 -11.26 0.50
C GLY A 227 -9.26 -12.17 -0.72
N ALA A 228 -9.68 -11.67 -1.88
CA ALA A 228 -9.69 -12.44 -3.13
C ALA A 228 -8.27 -12.86 -3.57
N TRP A 229 -7.27 -12.03 -3.28
CA TRP A 229 -5.88 -12.26 -3.68
C TRP A 229 -5.05 -13.03 -2.64
N SER A 230 -5.35 -12.88 -1.35
CA SER A 230 -4.54 -13.44 -0.25
C SER A 230 -5.28 -14.44 0.65
N GLY A 231 -6.56 -14.71 0.41
CA GLY A 231 -7.37 -15.54 1.31
C GLY A 231 -7.84 -14.77 2.56
N ALA A 232 -8.58 -15.46 3.42
CA ALA A 232 -9.17 -14.86 4.61
C ALA A 232 -8.10 -14.51 5.67
N LEU A 233 -7.12 -15.40 5.86
CA LEU A 233 -6.01 -15.15 6.79
C LEU A 233 -5.10 -14.04 6.27
N GLY A 234 -4.77 -14.04 4.98
CA GLY A 234 -3.96 -12.98 4.38
C GLY A 234 -4.66 -11.61 4.43
N ALA A 235 -5.99 -11.56 4.34
CA ALA A 235 -6.74 -10.31 4.53
C ALA A 235 -6.59 -9.77 5.97
N LEU A 236 -6.63 -10.65 6.97
CA LEU A 236 -6.39 -10.27 8.36
C LEU A 236 -4.96 -9.72 8.55
N ASP A 237 -3.95 -10.36 7.95
CA ASP A 237 -2.57 -9.87 7.98
C ASP A 237 -2.42 -8.47 7.38
N CYS A 238 -3.08 -8.23 6.24
CA CYS A 238 -3.09 -6.91 5.62
C CYS A 238 -3.66 -5.84 6.56
N VAL A 239 -4.74 -6.13 7.28
CA VAL A 239 -5.32 -5.21 8.27
C VAL A 239 -4.34 -4.97 9.42
N MET A 240 -3.67 -6.01 9.90
CA MET A 240 -2.68 -5.88 10.98
C MET A 240 -1.51 -4.99 10.55
N VAL A 241 -0.87 -5.31 9.41
CA VAL A 241 0.23 -4.52 8.84
C VAL A 241 -0.22 -3.08 8.59
N ALA A 242 -1.41 -2.89 8.02
CA ALA A 242 -1.95 -1.56 7.76
C ALA A 242 -2.16 -0.75 9.03
N SER A 243 -2.67 -1.39 10.09
CA SER A 243 -2.88 -0.77 11.39
C SER A 243 -1.57 -0.38 12.06
N PHE A 244 -0.53 -1.23 11.99
CA PHE A 244 0.80 -0.90 12.49
C PHE A 244 1.41 0.29 11.76
N ILE A 245 1.47 0.26 10.42
CA ILE A 245 2.04 1.35 9.62
C ILE A 245 1.25 2.65 9.85
N GLY A 246 -0.08 2.57 9.87
CA GLY A 246 -0.97 3.70 10.13
C GLY A 246 -0.76 4.30 11.53
N ALA A 247 -0.58 3.48 12.55
CA ALA A 247 -0.29 3.93 13.91
C ALA A 247 1.06 4.64 14.01
N PHE A 248 2.12 4.09 13.40
CA PHE A 248 3.43 4.74 13.34
C PHE A 248 3.38 6.07 12.59
N TYR A 249 2.69 6.11 11.45
CA TYR A 249 2.53 7.34 10.67
C TYR A 249 1.73 8.41 11.43
N GLY A 250 0.64 8.01 12.10
CA GLY A 250 -0.16 8.88 12.95
C GLY A 250 0.65 9.43 14.12
N MET A 251 1.42 8.57 14.80
CA MET A 251 2.33 8.97 15.88
C MET A 251 3.39 9.97 15.39
N ALA A 252 4.03 9.70 14.25
CA ALA A 252 5.03 10.60 13.67
C ALA A 252 4.45 11.99 13.33
N ARG A 253 3.20 12.05 12.84
CA ARG A 253 2.50 13.33 12.60
C ARG A 253 2.24 14.11 13.88
N ILE A 254 1.78 13.43 14.93
CA ILE A 254 1.53 14.03 16.24
C ILE A 254 2.84 14.60 16.82
N LEU A 255 3.93 13.82 16.80
CA LEU A 255 5.24 14.24 17.30
C LEU A 255 5.84 15.40 16.50
N ARG A 256 5.76 15.37 15.16
CA ARG A 256 6.23 16.47 14.31
C ARG A 256 5.48 17.78 14.59
N ARG A 257 4.18 17.70 14.91
CA ARG A 257 3.40 18.89 15.29
C ARG A 257 3.72 19.38 16.68
N ALA A 258 3.90 18.47 17.64
CA ALA A 258 4.34 18.83 18.98
C ALA A 258 5.67 19.59 18.92
N SER A 259 6.62 19.15 18.09
CA SER A 259 7.92 19.81 17.92
C SER A 259 7.82 21.15 17.19
N LEU A 260 7.00 21.29 16.14
CA LEU A 260 6.78 22.55 15.43
C LEU A 260 6.05 23.59 16.31
N ARG A 261 5.03 23.17 17.06
CA ARG A 261 4.31 24.03 18.01
C ARG A 261 5.22 24.46 19.16
N TYR A 262 6.11 23.58 19.61
CA TYR A 262 7.15 23.91 20.58
C TYR A 262 8.11 24.97 20.01
N ARG A 263 8.66 24.77 18.80
CA ARG A 263 9.54 25.76 18.14
C ARG A 263 8.87 27.11 17.92
N GLY A 264 7.62 27.13 17.45
CA GLY A 264 6.88 28.37 17.22
C GLY A 264 6.57 29.16 18.50
N ARG A 265 6.39 28.47 19.64
CA ARG A 265 6.11 29.12 20.93
C ARG A 265 7.37 29.52 21.69
N LEU A 266 8.45 28.74 21.54
CA LEU A 266 9.72 28.98 22.21
C LEU A 266 10.61 29.97 21.44
N GLY A 267 10.50 30.07 20.11
CA GLY A 267 11.34 30.96 19.29
C GLY A 267 11.31 32.43 19.74
N PRO A 268 10.13 33.08 19.85
CA PRO A 268 10.04 34.47 20.30
C PRO A 268 10.41 34.69 21.77
N LEU A 269 10.40 33.62 22.58
CA LEU A 269 10.85 33.65 23.97
C LEU A 269 12.37 33.46 24.05
N LEU A 270 12.96 32.53 23.30
CA LEU A 270 14.41 32.36 23.18
C LEU A 270 15.07 33.61 22.59
N ASP A 271 14.48 34.27 21.60
CA ASP A 271 14.98 35.53 21.03
C ASP A 271 14.86 36.72 22.01
N ARG A 272 13.91 36.66 22.96
CA ARG A 272 13.80 37.63 24.05
C ARG A 272 14.75 37.30 25.20
N PHE A 273 14.89 36.03 25.56
CA PHE A 273 15.79 35.56 26.61
C PHE A 273 17.27 35.69 26.20
N ALA A 274 17.63 35.45 24.93
CA ALA A 274 18.97 35.68 24.40
C ALA A 274 19.39 37.15 24.47
N ARG A 275 18.42 38.07 24.42
CA ARG A 275 18.65 39.52 24.61
C ARG A 275 18.73 39.94 26.07
N VAL A 276 18.12 39.18 26.99
CA VAL A 276 17.89 39.64 28.38
C VAL A 276 18.74 38.90 29.41
N SER A 277 19.14 37.66 29.18
CA SER A 277 19.72 36.84 30.25
C SER A 277 20.93 36.04 29.79
N GLY A 278 22.12 36.53 30.12
CA GLY A 278 23.33 35.72 30.23
C GLY A 278 23.28 34.73 31.40
N ARG A 279 22.16 34.02 31.62
CA ARG A 279 22.06 32.98 32.66
C ARG A 279 20.94 31.96 32.42
N ARG A 280 21.31 30.69 32.45
CA ARG A 280 20.46 29.48 32.33
C ARG A 280 19.59 29.27 33.57
N ARG A 281 18.35 28.79 33.38
CA ARG A 281 17.68 27.84 34.30
C ARG A 281 16.51 27.08 33.63
N SER A 282 16.02 26.07 34.36
CA SER A 282 15.76 24.66 33.97
C SER A 282 14.41 24.30 33.30
N PRO A 283 14.29 23.10 32.67
CA PRO A 283 13.22 22.75 31.72
C PRO A 283 12.02 21.96 32.30
N ALA A 284 11.64 22.15 33.56
CA ALA A 284 10.71 21.23 34.25
C ALA A 284 9.19 21.55 34.17
N ARG A 285 8.75 22.56 33.41
CA ARG A 285 7.32 23.00 33.41
C ARG A 285 6.48 22.60 32.18
N TRP A 286 7.07 21.88 31.23
CA TRP A 286 6.48 21.74 29.87
C TRP A 286 5.52 20.56 29.70
N THR A 287 5.58 19.56 30.58
CA THR A 287 4.81 18.31 30.46
C THR A 287 3.30 18.53 30.64
N LEU A 288 2.88 19.53 31.42
CA LEU A 288 1.45 19.76 31.71
C LEU A 288 0.66 20.50 30.61
N HIS A 289 1.32 21.19 29.67
CA HIS A 289 0.62 21.94 28.62
C HIS A 289 0.28 21.11 27.38
N LEU A 290 0.85 19.92 27.24
CA LEU A 290 0.47 18.95 26.19
C LEU A 290 -0.89 18.29 26.47
N LEU A 291 -1.33 18.25 27.74
CA LEU A 291 -2.56 17.59 28.19
C LEU A 291 -3.86 18.39 27.94
N ARG A 292 -3.81 19.65 27.52
CA ARG A 292 -5.01 20.53 27.37
C ARG A 292 -5.79 20.40 26.05
N GLY A 293 -5.60 19.32 25.30
CA GLY A 293 -6.70 18.67 24.57
C GLY A 293 -7.53 19.44 23.55
N ARG A 294 -7.03 20.52 22.92
CA ARG A 294 -7.66 21.07 21.70
C ARG A 294 -6.85 20.74 20.46
N VAL A 295 -7.05 19.52 19.98
CA VAL A 295 -6.55 19.05 18.68
C VAL A 295 -7.58 19.45 17.63
N HIS A 296 -7.24 20.40 16.77
CA HIS A 296 -8.02 20.64 15.56
C HIS A 296 -7.93 19.39 14.67
N ARG A 297 -9.10 18.89 14.22
CA ARG A 297 -9.19 17.66 13.43
C ARG A 297 -8.34 17.80 12.17
N GLU A 298 -7.38 16.90 12.02
CA GLU A 298 -6.60 16.75 10.79
C GLU A 298 -7.48 16.18 9.68
N PRO A 299 -7.10 16.37 8.40
CA PRO A 299 -7.63 15.52 7.35
C PRO A 299 -7.39 14.05 7.73
N PRO A 300 -8.36 13.16 7.48
CA PRO A 300 -8.26 11.75 7.84
C PRO A 300 -7.01 11.12 7.19
N ILE A 301 -6.50 10.08 7.84
CA ILE A 301 -5.33 9.34 7.34
C ILE A 301 -5.83 8.39 6.23
N PRO A 302 -5.22 8.40 5.03
CA PRO A 302 -5.58 7.44 3.98
C PRO A 302 -5.18 6.03 4.41
N PHE A 303 -6.14 5.13 4.57
CA PHE A 303 -5.89 3.76 5.01
C PHE A 303 -5.57 2.82 3.84
N GLY A 304 -6.08 3.14 2.64
CA GLY A 304 -5.88 2.39 1.40
C GLY A 304 -4.42 2.13 1.02
N PRO A 305 -3.47 3.09 1.15
CA PRO A 305 -2.05 2.84 0.89
C PRO A 305 -1.46 1.74 1.78
N PHE A 306 -1.89 1.68 3.04
CA PHE A 306 -1.37 0.71 3.99
C PHE A 306 -1.96 -0.68 3.76
N LEU A 307 -3.25 -0.77 3.42
CA LEU A 307 -3.88 -2.03 2.98
C LEU A 307 -3.25 -2.55 1.69
N SER A 308 -3.04 -1.66 0.71
CA SER A 308 -2.39 -1.99 -0.57
C SER A 308 -0.96 -2.47 -0.36
N ALA A 309 -0.21 -1.84 0.54
CA ALA A 309 1.13 -2.29 0.90
C ALA A 309 1.12 -3.68 1.55
N GLY A 310 0.18 -3.94 2.47
CA GLY A 310 -0.01 -5.28 3.05
C GLY A 310 -0.31 -6.34 1.99
N ALA A 311 -1.19 -6.03 1.04
CA ALA A 311 -1.54 -6.94 -0.05
C ALA A 311 -0.34 -7.28 -0.94
N LEU A 312 0.46 -6.26 -1.30
CA LEU A 312 1.69 -6.45 -2.07
C LEU A 312 2.71 -7.28 -1.30
N LEU A 313 2.86 -7.08 0.01
CA LEU A 313 3.75 -7.90 0.84
C LEU A 313 3.31 -9.37 0.88
N ASN A 314 2.01 -9.64 0.91
CA ASN A 314 1.49 -11.01 0.89
C ASN A 314 1.88 -11.79 -0.37
N PHE A 315 2.11 -11.13 -1.51
CA PHE A 315 2.63 -11.80 -2.70
C PHE A 315 4.06 -12.34 -2.53
N PHE A 316 4.81 -11.90 -1.52
CA PHE A 316 6.19 -12.33 -1.29
C PHE A 316 6.32 -13.18 -0.02
N TYR A 317 5.73 -12.72 1.07
CA TYR A 317 5.97 -13.25 2.41
C TYR A 317 4.98 -14.33 2.83
N LEU A 318 3.87 -14.51 2.09
CA LEU A 318 2.83 -15.49 2.43
C LEU A 318 2.46 -15.44 3.91
N LEU A 319 2.14 -14.23 4.43
CA LEU A 319 1.85 -14.03 5.86
C LEU A 319 0.49 -14.69 6.16
N PRO A 320 0.42 -15.61 7.13
CA PRO A 320 -0.84 -16.16 7.59
C PRO A 320 -0.95 -16.00 9.12
N VAL A 321 -0.66 -14.79 9.60
CA VAL A 321 -0.67 -14.33 11.00
C VAL A 321 0.60 -14.67 11.80
N GLY A 322 1.72 -14.01 11.45
CA GLY A 322 3.03 -14.17 12.14
C GLY A 322 3.99 -12.96 12.09
N PHE A 323 3.51 -11.76 11.73
CA PHE A 323 4.30 -10.51 11.74
C PHE A 323 4.00 -9.69 13.02
N PRO A 324 5.01 -9.08 13.70
CA PRO A 324 6.39 -8.89 13.23
C PRO A 324 7.43 -9.88 13.82
N PHE A 325 7.03 -10.99 14.46
CA PHE A 325 7.93 -11.77 15.31
C PHE A 325 8.06 -13.27 14.95
N THR A 326 8.27 -13.60 13.69
CA THR A 326 8.82 -14.93 13.33
C THR A 326 10.13 -14.74 12.57
N PHE A 327 11.22 -14.64 13.33
CA PHE A 327 12.61 -14.74 12.87
C PHE A 327 13.16 -16.11 13.24
#